data_AF-A0A523TYH0-F1
#
_entry.id   AF-A0A523TYH0-F1
#
_cell.length_a   1.000
_cell.length_b   1.000
_cell.length_c   1.000
_cell.angle_alpha   90.00
_cell.angle_beta   90.00
_cell.angle_gamma   90.00
#
_symmetry.space_group_name_H-M   'P 1'
#
loop_
_entity.id
_entity.type
_entity.pdbx_description
1 polymer ?
#
loop_
_entity_poly.entity_id
_entity_poly.type
_entity_poly.pdbx_seq_one_letter_code
_entity_poly.pdbx_strand_id
1 'polypeptide(L)'
;MHLDPDFECLTYGDRKRNKGISKHRGNQIAELKPDDLIVFYAGLRQRERRAELVYAIIGFYVVDNVTPAYKFKKPKWCLNAHTRRKPLEQDIVVTARPGKSGRLERCIPIGEYRDDAYRVKKSLLKIWGGLSVKNGYIQRSGTLPRFNDPKKFIRWFRKQKPRLIQRNN
;
A
#
# COMPACT_ATOMS: atom_id res chain seq x y z
N MET A 1 5.53 16.39 -10.09
CA MET A 1 5.08 14.98 -10.05
C MET A 1 4.69 14.61 -8.62
N HIS A 2 3.49 14.04 -8.39
CA HIS A 2 3.03 13.51 -7.10
C HIS A 2 3.39 12.03 -7.04
N LEU A 3 4.40 11.67 -6.26
CA LEU A 3 4.85 10.29 -6.07
C LEU A 3 4.38 9.82 -4.71
N ASP A 4 3.35 8.98 -4.67
CA ASP A 4 2.88 8.31 -3.46
C ASP A 4 2.31 6.92 -3.83
N PRO A 5 2.94 5.81 -3.37
CA PRO A 5 4.15 5.77 -2.56
C PRO A 5 5.41 6.28 -3.30
N ASP A 6 6.31 6.92 -2.57
CA ASP A 6 7.66 7.25 -3.02
C ASP A 6 8.64 6.18 -2.50
N PHE A 7 9.00 5.24 -3.38
CA PHE A 7 9.83 4.09 -3.02
C PHE A 7 11.32 4.44 -2.88
N GLU A 8 11.75 5.57 -3.42
CA GLU A 8 13.12 6.04 -3.28
C GLU A 8 13.32 6.67 -1.90
N CYS A 9 12.36 7.48 -1.45
CA CYS A 9 12.38 8.08 -0.11
C CYS A 9 11.78 7.17 0.98
N LEU A 10 11.19 6.03 0.61
CA LEU A 10 10.44 5.13 1.50
C LEU A 10 9.34 5.85 2.28
N THR A 11 8.61 6.72 1.60
CA THR A 11 7.49 7.46 2.18
C THR A 11 6.17 7.16 1.46
N TYR A 12 5.08 7.36 2.17
CA TYR A 12 3.73 7.33 1.61
C TYR A 12 2.85 8.34 2.35
N GLY A 13 2.25 9.27 1.62
CA GLY A 13 1.38 10.31 2.13
C GLY A 13 -0.09 9.98 1.93
N ASP A 14 -0.92 10.40 2.89
CA ASP A 14 -2.37 10.39 2.75
C ASP A 14 -3.01 11.52 3.57
N ARG A 15 -4.34 11.67 3.48
CA ARG A 15 -5.11 12.65 4.23
C ARG A 15 -6.11 11.98 5.15
N LYS A 16 -6.06 12.34 6.43
CA LYS A 16 -7.16 12.09 7.37
C LYS A 16 -8.42 12.82 6.89
N ARG A 17 -9.60 12.28 7.17
CA ARG A 17 -10.88 13.00 7.03
C ARG A 17 -11.43 13.34 8.40
N ASN A 18 -12.26 14.39 8.47
CA ASN A 18 -12.86 14.90 9.69
C ASN A 18 -13.56 13.81 10.52
N LYS A 19 -13.63 14.03 11.84
CA LYS A 19 -14.32 13.18 12.81
C LYS A 19 -15.77 12.94 12.33
N GLY A 20 -16.12 11.68 12.08
CA GLY A 20 -17.44 11.27 11.57
C GLY A 20 -17.37 10.25 10.42
N ILE A 21 -16.29 10.25 9.63
CA ILE A 21 -16.06 9.26 8.55
C ILE A 21 -14.89 8.35 8.95
N SER A 22 -15.13 7.42 9.89
CA SER A 22 -14.10 6.52 10.43
C SER A 22 -13.52 5.56 9.38
N LYS A 23 -14.29 5.19 8.36
CA LYS A 23 -13.89 4.19 7.34
C LYS A 23 -13.05 4.75 6.18
N HIS A 24 -12.53 5.97 6.27
CA HIS A 24 -11.67 6.54 5.23
C HIS A 24 -10.24 5.99 5.30
N ARG A 25 -9.63 5.68 4.14
CA ARG A 25 -8.26 5.13 4.05
C ARG A 25 -7.23 5.87 4.92
N GLY A 26 -7.22 7.20 4.88
CA GLY A 26 -6.23 8.00 5.61
C GLY A 26 -6.42 7.96 7.13
N ASN A 27 -7.64 7.71 7.62
CA ASN A 27 -7.88 7.48 9.04
C ASN A 27 -7.34 6.11 9.46
N GLN A 28 -7.52 5.08 8.63
CA GLN A 28 -6.95 3.74 8.89
C GLN A 28 -5.42 3.75 8.84
N ILE A 29 -4.80 4.52 7.94
CA ILE A 29 -3.34 4.66 7.86
C ILE A 29 -2.79 5.41 9.08
N ALA A 30 -3.52 6.41 9.59
CA ALA A 30 -3.12 7.16 10.79
C ALA A 30 -3.03 6.29 12.06
N GLU A 31 -3.73 5.15 12.09
CA GLU A 31 -3.74 4.20 13.21
C GLU A 31 -2.56 3.22 13.19
N LEU A 32 -1.79 3.15 12.10
CA LEU A 32 -0.69 2.21 11.96
C LEU A 32 0.42 2.51 12.96
N LYS A 33 1.01 1.44 13.48
CA LYS A 33 2.10 1.46 14.45
C LYS A 33 3.40 0.98 13.81
N PRO A 34 4.56 1.22 14.44
CA PRO A 34 5.80 0.58 14.04
C PRO A 34 5.63 -0.94 13.90
N ASP A 35 6.26 -1.52 12.88
CA ASP A 35 6.16 -2.93 12.49
C ASP A 35 4.84 -3.39 11.85
N ASP A 36 3.82 -2.53 11.75
CA ASP A 36 2.68 -2.79 10.87
C ASP A 36 3.08 -2.78 9.39
N LEU A 37 2.21 -3.31 8.54
CA LEU A 37 2.51 -3.56 7.13
C LEU A 37 1.58 -2.76 6.22
N ILE A 38 2.14 -2.19 5.16
CA ILE A 38 1.37 -1.65 4.03
C ILE A 38 1.78 -2.41 2.77
N VAL A 39 0.78 -2.92 2.06
CA VAL A 39 0.97 -3.67 0.81
C VAL A 39 0.37 -2.84 -0.32
N PHE A 40 1.21 -2.44 -1.27
CA PHE A 40 0.79 -1.66 -2.43
C PHE A 40 0.48 -2.60 -3.58
N TYR A 41 -0.66 -2.40 -4.22
CA TYR A 41 -1.05 -3.13 -5.42
C TYR A 41 -1.59 -2.18 -6.48
N ALA A 42 -1.53 -2.58 -7.73
CA ALA A 42 -2.06 -1.81 -8.85
C ALA A 42 -2.66 -2.73 -9.91
N GLY A 43 -3.64 -2.21 -10.64
CA GLY A 43 -4.07 -2.79 -11.91
C GLY A 43 -3.07 -2.41 -13.00
N LEU A 44 -2.45 -3.40 -13.61
CA LEU A 44 -1.41 -3.26 -14.63
C LEU A 44 -1.90 -3.88 -15.94
N ARG A 45 -1.51 -3.30 -17.08
CA ARG A 45 -1.73 -3.95 -18.38
C ARG A 45 -0.57 -4.88 -18.67
N GLN A 46 -0.85 -6.13 -19.02
CA GLN A 46 0.20 -7.04 -19.46
C GLN A 46 0.75 -6.60 -20.82
N ARG A 47 2.08 -6.46 -20.93
CA ARG A 47 2.74 -5.95 -22.16
C ARG A 47 2.47 -6.82 -23.38
N GLU A 48 2.50 -8.14 -23.19
CA GLU A 48 2.35 -9.14 -24.25
C GLU A 48 0.90 -9.48 -24.58
N ARG A 49 -0.03 -9.27 -23.63
CA ARG A 49 -1.47 -9.52 -23.79
C ARG A 49 -2.21 -8.23 -23.51
N ARG A 50 -2.30 -7.36 -24.53
CA ARG A 50 -2.82 -5.98 -24.43
C ARG A 50 -4.24 -5.86 -23.85
N ALA A 51 -5.02 -6.95 -23.80
CA ALA A 51 -6.39 -6.96 -23.33
C ALA A 51 -6.57 -7.37 -21.84
N GLU A 52 -5.56 -7.95 -21.18
CA GLU A 52 -5.73 -8.50 -19.83
C GLU A 52 -5.20 -7.53 -18.76
N LEU A 53 -6.11 -7.07 -17.89
CA LEU A 53 -5.76 -6.26 -16.71
C LEU A 53 -5.36 -7.19 -15.56
N VAL A 54 -4.15 -7.01 -15.05
CA VAL A 54 -3.57 -7.82 -13.98
C VAL A 54 -3.47 -6.99 -12.72
N TYR A 55 -4.16 -7.39 -11.65
CA TYR A 55 -3.91 -6.81 -10.32
C TYR A 55 -2.72 -7.50 -9.68
N ALA A 56 -1.68 -6.74 -9.37
CA ALA A 56 -0.44 -7.27 -8.81
C ALA A 56 0.03 -6.44 -7.62
N ILE A 57 0.69 -7.09 -6.66
CA ILE A 57 1.45 -6.40 -5.61
C ILE A 57 2.66 -5.76 -6.28
N ILE A 58 2.85 -4.47 -6.05
CA ILE A 58 3.91 -3.64 -6.62
C ILE A 58 4.94 -3.19 -5.58
N GLY A 59 4.56 -3.17 -4.30
CA GLY A 59 5.47 -2.75 -3.24
C GLY A 59 4.99 -3.17 -1.86
N PHE A 60 5.88 -3.04 -0.90
CA PHE A 60 5.66 -3.50 0.47
C PHE A 60 6.43 -2.61 1.43
N TYR A 61 5.77 -2.08 2.45
CA TYR A 61 6.38 -1.33 3.55
C TYR A 61 6.19 -2.05 4.87
N VAL A 62 7.26 -2.08 5.65
CA VAL A 62 7.18 -2.22 7.11
C VAL A 62 7.19 -0.82 7.69
N VAL A 63 6.13 -0.44 8.40
CA VAL A 63 5.97 0.88 8.99
C VAL A 63 7.07 1.12 10.02
N ASP A 64 7.77 2.23 9.86
CA ASP A 64 8.66 2.77 10.88
C ASP A 64 7.90 3.75 11.77
N ASN A 65 7.25 4.75 11.15
CA ASN A 65 6.47 5.75 11.86
C ASN A 65 5.35 6.34 11.00
N VAL A 66 4.34 6.91 11.65
CA VAL A 66 3.29 7.72 11.02
C VAL A 66 3.31 9.10 11.64
N THR A 67 3.65 10.11 10.86
CA THR A 67 3.87 11.48 11.34
C THR A 67 2.93 12.46 10.64
N PRO A 68 2.28 13.39 11.37
CA PRO A 68 1.60 14.51 10.75
C PRO A 68 2.55 15.32 9.86
N ALA A 69 2.16 15.58 8.62
CA ALA A 69 3.05 16.17 7.62
C ALA A 69 3.58 17.56 8.04
N TYR A 70 2.79 18.33 8.80
CA TYR A 70 3.22 19.65 9.32
C TYR A 70 4.37 19.58 10.32
N LYS A 71 4.69 18.41 10.89
CA LYS A 71 5.87 18.22 11.77
C LYS A 71 7.18 18.09 10.99
N PHE A 72 7.14 17.93 9.67
CA PHE A 72 8.37 17.87 8.85
C PHE A 72 8.97 19.27 8.69
N LYS A 73 10.25 19.41 9.05
CA LYS A 73 11.02 20.63 8.80
C LYS A 73 11.24 20.84 7.30
N LYS A 74 11.33 22.11 6.86
CA LYS A 74 11.49 22.50 5.43
C LYS A 74 12.54 21.70 4.66
N PRO A 75 13.74 21.39 5.19
CA PRO A 75 14.73 20.60 4.44
C PRO A 75 14.24 19.19 4.05
N LYS A 76 13.26 18.63 4.76
CA LYS A 76 12.69 17.30 4.50
C LYS A 76 11.42 17.35 3.64
N TRP A 77 11.02 18.52 3.13
CA TRP A 77 9.78 18.67 2.36
C TRP A 77 9.80 17.95 1.01
N CYS A 78 10.99 17.71 0.45
CA CYS A 78 11.13 16.96 -0.80
C CYS A 78 10.83 15.46 -0.67
N LEU A 79 10.89 14.90 0.55
CA LEU A 79 10.82 13.47 0.82
C LEU A 79 9.44 12.85 0.59
N ASN A 80 8.37 13.65 0.58
CA ASN A 80 7.02 13.16 0.30
C ASN A 80 6.17 14.22 -0.42
N ALA A 81 5.25 13.80 -1.28
CA ALA A 81 4.44 14.75 -2.03
C ALA A 81 3.52 15.60 -1.13
N HIS A 82 3.08 15.08 0.01
CA HIS A 82 2.26 15.82 0.99
C HIS A 82 3.05 16.88 1.76
N THR A 83 4.39 16.86 1.71
CA THR A 83 5.25 17.89 2.27
C THR A 83 5.84 18.84 1.23
N ARG A 84 5.77 18.54 -0.07
CA ARG A 84 6.26 19.42 -1.17
C ARG A 84 5.47 20.72 -1.31
N ARG A 85 4.27 20.77 -0.73
CA ARG A 85 3.45 21.98 -0.54
C ARG A 85 3.33 22.28 0.95
N LYS A 86 2.79 23.46 1.32
CA LYS A 86 2.39 23.73 2.71
C LYS A 86 1.47 22.60 3.21
N PRO A 87 1.88 21.82 4.22
CA PRO A 87 1.08 20.71 4.70
C PRO A 87 -0.21 21.20 5.35
N LEU A 88 -1.29 20.46 5.16
CA LEU A 88 -2.55 20.64 5.89
C LEU A 88 -2.47 19.86 7.21
N GLU A 89 -3.28 20.24 8.18
CA GLU A 89 -3.33 19.56 9.49
C GLU A 89 -3.72 18.08 9.37
N GLN A 90 -4.49 17.74 8.33
CA GLN A 90 -4.96 16.37 8.09
C GLN A 90 -3.95 15.52 7.31
N ASP A 91 -2.91 16.12 6.72
CA ASP A 91 -1.90 15.38 5.98
C ASP A 91 -1.04 14.55 6.93
N ILE A 92 -0.83 13.29 6.59
CA ILE A 92 0.05 12.36 7.30
C ILE A 92 1.07 11.80 6.32
N VAL A 93 2.25 11.47 6.83
CA VAL A 93 3.31 10.78 6.09
C VAL A 93 3.71 9.55 6.88
N VAL A 94 3.63 8.40 6.22
CA VAL A 94 4.22 7.15 6.67
C VAL A 94 5.66 7.11 6.21
N THR A 95 6.58 6.81 7.13
CA THR A 95 7.96 6.42 6.82
C THR A 95 8.11 4.92 7.00
N ALA A 96 8.77 4.26 6.06
CA ALA A 96 8.98 2.82 6.09
C ALA A 96 10.42 2.45 6.46
N ARG A 97 10.61 1.26 7.05
CA ARG A 97 11.94 0.80 7.50
C ARG A 97 12.86 0.49 6.31
N PRO A 98 14.04 1.12 6.23
CA PRO A 98 15.05 0.77 5.22
C PRO A 98 15.44 -0.71 5.27
N GLY A 99 15.76 -1.29 4.11
CA GLY A 99 16.15 -2.70 3.98
C GLY A 99 15.03 -3.73 4.17
N LYS A 100 13.87 -3.34 4.71
CA LYS A 100 12.67 -4.20 4.85
C LYS A 100 11.52 -3.77 3.95
N SER A 101 11.67 -2.63 3.29
CA SER A 101 10.62 -1.95 2.54
C SER A 101 11.11 -1.59 1.14
N GLY A 102 10.20 -1.51 0.18
CA GLY A 102 10.52 -1.05 -1.16
C GLY A 102 9.51 -1.46 -2.21
N ARG A 103 9.83 -1.11 -3.45
CA ARG A 103 9.12 -1.60 -4.63
C ARG A 103 9.57 -3.02 -4.92
N LEU A 104 8.67 -3.87 -5.41
CA LEU A 104 9.06 -5.17 -5.95
C LEU A 104 9.76 -4.98 -7.29
N GLU A 105 10.93 -5.61 -7.46
CA GLU A 105 11.59 -5.68 -8.77
C GLU A 105 10.70 -6.38 -9.81
N ARG A 106 9.98 -7.42 -9.38
CA ARG A 106 8.96 -8.11 -10.18
C ARG A 106 7.63 -8.12 -9.44
N CYS A 107 6.60 -7.55 -10.06
CA CYS A 107 5.25 -7.53 -9.50
C CYS A 107 4.70 -8.95 -9.33
N ILE A 108 3.88 -9.17 -8.30
CA ILE A 108 3.30 -10.49 -7.99
C ILE A 108 1.80 -10.45 -8.31
N PRO A 109 1.32 -11.16 -9.35
CA PRO A 109 -0.11 -11.20 -9.69
C PRO A 109 -0.94 -11.82 -8.58
N ILE A 110 -1.98 -11.10 -8.14
CA ILE A 110 -2.87 -11.53 -7.04
C ILE A 110 -4.34 -11.52 -7.43
N GLY A 111 -4.70 -10.82 -8.52
CA GLY A 111 -6.08 -10.66 -8.95
C GLY A 111 -6.58 -11.76 -9.88
N GLU A 112 -7.89 -11.93 -9.87
CA GLU A 112 -8.68 -12.59 -10.90
C GLU A 112 -9.98 -11.80 -11.11
N TYR A 113 -10.53 -11.83 -12.33
CA TYR A 113 -11.83 -11.26 -12.61
C TYR A 113 -12.92 -12.30 -12.34
N ARG A 114 -13.82 -12.01 -11.39
CA ARG A 114 -14.96 -12.88 -11.06
C ARG A 114 -16.04 -12.10 -10.32
N ASP A 115 -17.29 -12.55 -10.44
CA ASP A 115 -18.45 -11.87 -9.83
C ASP A 115 -18.44 -10.36 -10.20
N ASP A 116 -18.25 -10.08 -11.50
CA ASP A 116 -18.18 -8.76 -12.15
C ASP A 116 -17.21 -7.74 -11.54
N ALA A 117 -16.14 -8.23 -10.89
CA ALA A 117 -15.11 -7.38 -10.31
C ALA A 117 -13.75 -8.07 -10.21
N TYR A 118 -12.70 -7.25 -10.11
CA TYR A 118 -11.37 -7.74 -9.73
C TYR A 118 -11.30 -8.02 -8.22
N ARG A 119 -10.88 -9.25 -7.92
CA ARG A 119 -10.78 -9.79 -6.55
C ARG A 119 -9.46 -10.52 -6.40
N VAL A 120 -9.00 -10.65 -5.16
CA VAL A 120 -7.89 -11.56 -4.84
C VAL A 120 -8.30 -13.00 -5.17
N LYS A 121 -7.38 -13.74 -5.78
CA LYS A 121 -7.55 -15.16 -6.12
C LYS A 121 -8.07 -15.98 -4.93
N LYS A 122 -9.07 -16.85 -5.15
CA LYS A 122 -9.62 -17.70 -4.07
C LYS A 122 -8.55 -18.51 -3.34
N SER A 123 -7.59 -19.06 -4.08
CA SER A 123 -6.46 -19.81 -3.50
C SER A 123 -5.58 -18.94 -2.59
N LEU A 124 -5.30 -17.70 -2.99
CA LEU A 124 -4.55 -16.74 -2.19
C LEU A 124 -5.32 -16.30 -0.95
N LEU A 125 -6.63 -16.04 -1.06
CA LEU A 125 -7.46 -15.72 0.11
C LEU A 125 -7.40 -16.82 1.16
N LYS A 126 -7.47 -18.10 0.75
CA LYS A 126 -7.33 -19.25 1.66
C LYS A 126 -5.95 -19.27 2.32
N ILE A 127 -4.88 -19.04 1.55
CA ILE A 127 -3.50 -19.02 2.06
C ILE A 127 -3.27 -17.86 3.02
N TRP A 128 -3.80 -16.66 2.73
CA TRP A 128 -3.62 -15.45 3.53
C TRP A 128 -4.51 -15.40 4.77
N GLY A 129 -5.48 -16.32 4.90
CA GLY A 129 -6.48 -16.28 5.96
C GLY A 129 -7.61 -15.28 5.73
N GLY A 130 -7.75 -14.77 4.50
CA GLY A 130 -8.78 -13.82 4.09
C GLY A 130 -8.41 -12.35 4.29
N LEU A 131 -9.30 -11.48 3.81
CA LEU A 131 -9.25 -10.04 3.97
C LEU A 131 -10.53 -9.55 4.64
N SER A 132 -10.51 -8.36 5.23
CA SER A 132 -11.68 -7.73 5.86
C SER A 132 -12.79 -7.37 4.87
N VAL A 133 -12.45 -7.27 3.58
CA VAL A 133 -13.41 -6.99 2.50
C VAL A 133 -14.07 -8.27 2.01
N LYS A 134 -15.37 -8.17 1.73
CA LYS A 134 -16.16 -9.30 1.22
C LYS A 134 -15.50 -9.89 -0.02
N ASN A 135 -15.20 -11.17 0.05
CA ASN A 135 -14.74 -11.97 -1.09
C ASN A 135 -13.47 -11.39 -1.77
N GLY A 136 -12.61 -10.68 -1.02
CA GLY A 136 -11.33 -10.18 -1.52
C GLY A 136 -11.42 -9.08 -2.57
N TYR A 137 -12.46 -8.25 -2.56
CA TYR A 137 -12.62 -7.13 -3.50
C TYR A 137 -11.47 -6.12 -3.45
N ILE A 138 -10.88 -5.78 -4.60
CA ILE A 138 -9.69 -4.89 -4.68
C ILE A 138 -9.76 -3.85 -5.82
N GLN A 139 -10.87 -3.75 -6.54
CA GLN A 139 -10.95 -2.87 -7.72
C GLN A 139 -11.09 -1.37 -7.38
N ARG A 140 -11.81 -1.03 -6.30
CA ARG A 140 -12.09 0.36 -5.89
C ARG A 140 -12.28 0.46 -4.37
N SER A 141 -11.24 0.78 -3.63
CA SER A 141 -11.30 0.78 -2.16
C SER A 141 -11.12 2.19 -1.59
N GLY A 142 -12.24 2.86 -1.24
CA GLY A 142 -12.22 4.05 -0.38
C GLY A 142 -11.86 3.72 1.09
N THR A 143 -12.08 2.46 1.48
CA THR A 143 -11.64 1.82 2.72
C THR A 143 -10.62 0.75 2.39
N LEU A 144 -9.48 0.76 3.07
CA LEU A 144 -8.40 -0.19 2.84
C LEU A 144 -8.79 -1.58 3.34
N PRO A 145 -8.64 -2.63 2.51
CA PRO A 145 -8.68 -4.00 2.99
C PRO A 145 -7.62 -4.24 4.07
N ARG A 146 -7.99 -4.94 5.13
CA ARG A 146 -7.08 -5.41 6.17
C ARG A 146 -6.88 -6.92 6.01
N PHE A 147 -5.68 -7.41 6.28
CA PHE A 147 -5.45 -8.85 6.41
C PHE A 147 -6.11 -9.35 7.70
N ASN A 148 -6.87 -10.44 7.61
CA ASN A 148 -7.43 -11.07 8.81
C ASN A 148 -6.34 -11.83 9.58
N ASP A 149 -5.32 -12.35 8.87
CA ASP A 149 -4.14 -13.00 9.44
C ASP A 149 -2.86 -12.48 8.75
N PRO A 150 -2.28 -11.37 9.24
CA PRO A 150 -1.06 -10.79 8.67
C PRO A 150 0.14 -11.76 8.67
N LYS A 151 0.21 -12.68 9.63
CA LYS A 151 1.32 -13.66 9.74
C LYS A 151 1.27 -14.66 8.60
N LYS A 152 0.08 -15.14 8.22
CA LYS A 152 -0.10 -16.00 7.04
C LYS A 152 0.27 -15.30 5.75
N PHE A 153 -0.14 -14.04 5.58
CA PHE A 153 0.28 -13.24 4.43
C PHE A 153 1.80 -13.11 4.36
N ILE A 154 2.47 -12.72 5.45
CA ILE A 154 3.94 -12.59 5.49
C ILE A 154 4.65 -13.91 5.14
N ARG A 155 4.16 -15.04 5.67
CA ARG A 155 4.72 -16.35 5.36
C ARG A 155 4.62 -16.65 3.86
N TRP A 156 3.47 -16.38 3.25
CA TRP A 156 3.28 -16.54 1.81
C TRP A 156 4.16 -15.57 1.01
N PHE A 157 4.23 -14.30 1.41
CA PHE A 157 4.99 -13.27 0.72
C PHE A 157 6.47 -13.62 0.70
N ARG A 158 7.05 -14.04 1.84
CA ARG A 158 8.45 -14.50 1.92
C ARG A 158 8.73 -15.72 1.04
N LYS A 159 7.77 -16.65 0.92
CA LYS A 159 7.90 -17.81 0.01
C LYS A 159 8.01 -17.40 -1.47
N GLN A 160 7.51 -16.23 -1.85
CA GLN A 160 7.70 -15.69 -3.20
C GLN A 160 9.13 -15.17 -3.46
N LYS A 161 9.99 -15.16 -2.43
CA LYS A 161 11.37 -14.62 -2.46
C LYS A 161 11.42 -13.23 -3.12
N PRO A 162 10.63 -12.25 -2.62
CA PRO A 162 10.52 -10.96 -3.26
C PRO A 162 11.84 -10.20 -3.15
N ARG A 163 12.31 -9.66 -4.28
CA ARG A 163 13.40 -8.69 -4.28
C ARG A 163 12.82 -7.29 -4.18
N LEU A 164 13.15 -6.60 -3.09
CA LEU A 164 12.76 -5.21 -2.85
C LEU A 164 13.86 -4.27 -3.33
N ILE A 165 13.46 -3.19 -4.00
CA ILE A 165 14.34 -2.16 -4.53
C ILE A 165 13.86 -0.78 -4.07
N GLN A 166 14.80 0.08 -3.67
CA GLN A 166 14.53 1.43 -3.21
C GLN A 166 14.68 2.42 -4.37
N ARG A 167 13.78 2.30 -5.35
CA ARG A 167 13.70 3.21 -6.50
C ARG A 167 12.27 3.30 -7.02
N ASN A 168 11.93 4.47 -7.55
CA ASN A 168 10.70 4.67 -8.32
C ASN A 168 10.79 3.93 -9.69
N ASN A 169 9.75 4.07 -10.53
CA ASN A 169 9.70 3.45 -11.86
C ASN A 169 10.59 4.16 -12.86
#